data_AF-A0A353M4G7-F1
#
_entry.id   AF-A0A353M4G7-F1
#
_cell.length_a   1.000
_cell.length_b   1.000
_cell.length_c   1.000
_cell.angle_alpha   90.00
_cell.angle_beta   90.00
_cell.angle_gamma   90.00
#
_symmetry.space_group_name_H-M   'P 1'
#
loop_
_entity.id
_entity.type
_entity.pdbx_description
1 polymer ?
#
loop_
_entity_poly.entity_id
_entity_poly.type
_entity_poly.pdbx_seq_one_letter_code
_entity_poly.pdbx_strand_id
1 'polypeptide(L)' 'MIDSEGYRANVGIVIVNDKQQILLAKRYQQDSWQLPQGGID' A
#
# COMPACT_ATOMS: atom_id res chain seq x y z
N MET A 1 -11.44 8.82 8.29
CA MET A 1 -12.52 9.65 7.71
C MET A 1 -12.82 9.17 6.30
N ILE A 2 -14.09 9.08 5.90
CA ILE A 2 -14.51 8.76 4.52
C ILE A 2 -15.12 10.05 3.96
N ASP A 3 -14.78 10.42 2.73
CA ASP A 3 -15.31 11.61 2.07
C ASP A 3 -16.78 11.44 1.62
N SER A 4 -17.37 12.51 1.10
CA SER A 4 -18.76 12.51 0.61
C SER A 4 -19.01 11.58 -0.58
N GLU A 5 -17.95 11.15 -1.27
CA GLU A 5 -18.02 10.24 -2.42
C GLU A 5 -17.79 8.78 -2.01
N GLY A 6 -17.46 8.52 -0.74
CA GLY A 6 -17.27 7.17 -0.20
C GLY A 6 -15.82 6.68 -0.22
N TYR A 7 -14.83 7.54 -0.48
CA TYR A 7 -13.41 7.17 -0.48
C TYR A 7 -12.71 7.48 0.85
N ARG A 8 -11.76 6.63 1.23
CA ARG A 8 -10.86 6.87 2.37
C ARG A 8 -9.51 7.36 1.87
N ALA A 9 -9.07 8.51 2.37
CA ALA A 9 -7.73 9.03 2.11
C ALA A 9 -6.65 8.03 2.56
N ASN A 10 -5.68 7.77 1.68
CA ASN A 10 -4.64 6.76 1.87
C ASN A 10 -3.33 7.22 1.23
N VAL A 11 -2.22 6.64 1.67
CA VAL A 11 -0.92 6.74 1.01
C VAL A 11 -0.46 5.34 0.58
N GLY A 12 0.14 5.27 -0.61
CA GLY A 12 0.88 4.10 -1.07
C GLY A 12 2.38 4.35 -0.95
N ILE A 13 3.14 3.33 -0.56
CA ILE A 13 4.59 3.43 -0.37
C ILE A 13 5.29 2.55 -1.40
N VAL A 14 6.17 3.14 -2.19
CA VAL A 14 7.10 2.41 -3.07
C VAL A 14 8.48 2.41 -2.42
N ILE A 15 8.95 1.24 -2.01
CA ILE A 15 10.31 1.07 -1.47
C ILE A 15 11.18 0.48 -2.56
N VAL A 16 12.27 1.19 -2.88
CA VAL A 16 13.29 0.76 -3.83
C VAL A 16 14.61 0.47 -3.12
N ASN A 17 15.40 -0.45 -3.66
CA ASN A 17 16.78 -0.70 -3.22
C ASN A 17 17.80 -0.23 -4.28
N ASP A 18 19.09 -0.25 -3.93
CA ASP A 18 20.19 0.15 -4.84
C ASP A 18 20.31 -0.72 -6.10
N LYS A 19 19.60 -1.86 -6.14
CA LYS A 19 19.52 -2.75 -7.31
C LYS A 19 18.32 -2.45 -8.21
N GLN A 20 17.61 -1.34 -7.98
CA GLN A 20 16.43 -0.93 -8.74
C GLN A 20 15.26 -1.93 -8.66
N GLN A 21 15.16 -2.66 -7.55
CA GLN A 21 14.05 -3.58 -7.29
C GLN A 21 13.03 -2.91 -6.37
N ILE A 22 11.76 -3.29 -6.51
CA ILE A 22 10.68 -2.83 -5.64
C ILE A 22 10.33 -3.89 -4.59
N LEU A 23 9.94 -3.47 -3.40
CA LEU A 23 9.33 -4.36 -2.41
C LEU A 23 7.87 -4.66 -2.79
N LEU A 24 7.56 -5.94 -3.01
CA LEU A 24 6.19 -6.48 -2.98
C LEU A 24 6.04 -7.36 -1.75
N ALA A 25 5.04 -7.06 -0.92
CA ALA A 25 4.76 -7.82 0.30
C ALA A 25 3.58 -8.78 0.08
N LYS A 26 3.72 -10.03 0.52
CA LYS A 26 2.60 -10.98 0.57
C LYS A 26 1.60 -10.53 1.64
N ARG A 27 0.33 -10.46 1.26
CA ARG A 27 -0.74 -10.12 2.20
C ARG A 27 -0.89 -11.22 3.25
N TYR A 28 -1.02 -10.84 4.51
CA TYR A 28 -1.13 -11.79 5.62
C TYR A 28 -2.32 -12.75 5.38
N GLN A 29 -2.04 -14.07 5.42
CA GLN A 29 -3.01 -15.15 5.17
C GLN A 29 -3.71 -15.11 3.79
N GLN A 30 -3.16 -14.43 2.79
CA GLN A 30 -3.73 -14.39 1.44
C GLN A 30 -2.69 -14.76 0.39
N ASP A 31 -3.12 -15.35 -0.72
CA ASP A 31 -2.25 -15.64 -1.86
C ASP A 31 -2.25 -14.49 -2.87
N SER A 32 -1.94 -13.30 -2.37
CA SER A 32 -1.86 -12.06 -3.16
C SER A 32 -0.77 -11.13 -2.62
N TRP A 33 -0.31 -10.23 -3.46
CA TRP A 33 0.83 -9.36 -3.20
C TRP A 33 0.46 -7.90 -3.44
N GLN A 34 1.06 -6.98 -2.70
CA GLN A 34 0.86 -5.55 -2.89
C GLN A 34 2.06 -4.71 -2.43
N LEU A 35 2.03 -3.43 -2.79
CA LEU A 35 2.82 -2.40 -2.13
C LEU A 35 2.22 -2.08 -0.74
N PRO A 36 3.03 -1.64 0.23
CA PRO A 36 2.51 -1.13 1.50
C PRO A 36 1.59 0.08 1.28
N GLN A 37 0.53 0.16 2.07
CA GLN A 37 -0.42 1.27 2.05
C GLN A 37 -0.94 1.57 3.47
N GLY A 38 -1.36 2.80 3.73
CA GLY A 38 -1.82 3.25 5.05
C GLY A 38 -2.80 4.41 4.97
N GLY A 39 -3.78 4.43 5.87
CA GLY A 39 -4.75 5.53 5.93
C GLY A 39 -4.11 6.83 6.42
N ILE A 40 -4.65 7.95 5.93
CA ILE A 40 -4.36 9.28 6.50
C ILE A 40 -5.38 9.53 7.62
N ASP A 41 -4.89 9.89 8.80
CA ASP A 41 -5.67 10.24 9.99
C ASP A 41 -5.55 11.74 10.31
#